data_AF-A0A382GTH9-F1
#
_entry.id   AF-A0A382GTH9-F1
#
_cell.length_a   1.000
_cell.length_b   1.000
_cell.length_c   1.000
_cell.angle_alpha   90.00
_cell.angle_beta   90.00
_cell.angle_gamma   90.00
#
_symmetry.space_group_name_H-M   'P 1'
#
loop_
_entity.id
_entity.type
_entity.pdbx_description
1 polymer ?
#
loop_
_entity_poly.entity_id
_entity_poly.type
_entity_poly.pdbx_seq_one_letter_code
_entity_poly.pdbx_strand_id
1 'polypeptide(L)'
;RDVGAMLLYDPVNVRYATGTRNMQVWAMHNSSRYCLVPAEGRVVVFDFLQCEHLSEHLPTVEESRPARMLIFHIAGSRRDEVMTTWAAELAEVITDRCPNHRLAVDRLDGDPRRALEAHGIDVSFGQDLQ
;
A
#
# COMPACT_ATOMS: atom_id res chain seq x y z
N ARG A 1 14.62 3.68 -13.51
CA ARG A 1 14.36 4.76 -12.53
C ARG A 1 14.87 4.30 -11.19
N ASP A 2 15.45 5.19 -10.40
CA ASP A 2 15.91 4.89 -9.04
C ASP A 2 14.72 5.02 -8.07
N VAL A 3 13.75 4.12 -8.19
CA VAL A 3 12.55 4.03 -7.33
C VAL A 3 12.62 2.68 -6.63
N GLY A 4 12.47 2.67 -5.31
CA GLY A 4 12.56 1.45 -4.49
C GLY A 4 11.28 0.63 -4.52
N ALA A 5 10.12 1.27 -4.63
CA ALA A 5 8.83 0.60 -4.71
C ALA A 5 7.71 1.47 -5.29
N MET A 6 6.59 0.83 -5.63
CA MET A 6 5.30 1.47 -5.88
C MET A 6 4.27 1.05 -4.82
N LEU A 7 3.55 2.00 -4.24
CA LEU A 7 2.38 1.75 -3.40
C LEU A 7 1.12 2.01 -4.22
N LEU A 8 0.31 0.95 -4.41
CA LEU A 8 -0.85 0.97 -5.28
C LEU A 8 -2.14 0.83 -4.47
N TYR A 9 -3.04 1.80 -4.60
CA TYR A 9 -4.38 1.82 -4.00
C TYR A 9 -5.48 1.67 -5.04
N ASP A 10 -5.23 1.98 -6.32
CA ASP A 10 -6.24 1.74 -7.36
C ASP A 10 -6.44 0.22 -7.50
N PRO A 11 -7.66 -0.31 -7.31
CA PRO A 11 -7.90 -1.75 -7.38
C PRO A 11 -7.56 -2.35 -8.75
N VAL A 12 -7.58 -1.56 -9.83
CA VAL A 12 -7.14 -1.98 -11.16
C VAL A 12 -5.62 -2.17 -11.18
N ASN A 13 -4.86 -1.23 -10.62
CA ASN A 13 -3.39 -1.34 -10.53
C ASN A 13 -2.97 -2.46 -9.59
N VAL A 14 -3.66 -2.62 -8.45
CA VAL A 14 -3.46 -3.75 -7.54
C VAL A 14 -3.69 -5.06 -8.29
N ARG A 15 -4.80 -5.18 -9.03
CA ARG A 15 -5.10 -6.39 -9.80
C ARG A 15 -4.04 -6.67 -10.86
N TYR A 16 -3.57 -5.63 -11.55
CA TYR A 16 -2.53 -5.74 -12.56
C TYR A 16 -1.21 -6.26 -11.96
N ALA A 17 -0.79 -5.73 -10.82
CA ALA A 17 0.45 -6.09 -10.16
C ALA A 17 0.42 -7.50 -9.55
N THR A 18 -0.71 -7.92 -8.98
CA THR A 18 -0.76 -9.13 -8.14
C THR A 18 -1.55 -10.29 -8.74
N GLY A 19 -2.50 -10.01 -9.64
CA GLY A 19 -3.52 -10.97 -10.07
C GLY A 19 -4.64 -11.23 -9.04
N THR A 20 -4.58 -10.64 -7.84
CA THR A 20 -5.51 -10.90 -6.73
C THR A 20 -6.85 -10.16 -6.90
N ARG A 21 -7.94 -10.73 -6.38
CA ARG A 21 -9.27 -10.10 -6.35
C ARG A 21 -9.84 -10.10 -4.93
N ASN A 22 -10.28 -8.95 -4.46
CA ASN A 22 -11.05 -8.82 -3.23
C ASN A 22 -11.97 -7.60 -3.36
N MET A 23 -13.28 -7.80 -3.12
CA MET A 23 -14.34 -6.77 -3.08
C MET A 23 -14.13 -5.58 -4.05
N GLN A 24 -13.87 -5.85 -5.34
CA GLN A 24 -13.32 -4.86 -6.27
C GLN A 24 -14.14 -3.57 -6.36
N VAL A 25 -15.47 -3.68 -6.40
CA VAL A 25 -16.36 -2.51 -6.43
C VAL A 25 -16.28 -1.68 -5.16
N TRP A 26 -16.13 -2.33 -4.01
CA TRP A 26 -15.99 -1.67 -2.72
C TRP A 26 -14.62 -0.98 -2.61
N ALA A 27 -13.55 -1.64 -3.06
CA ALA A 27 -12.19 -1.10 -3.06
C ALA A 27 -12.00 0.11 -4.00
N MET A 28 -12.87 0.30 -5.02
CA MET A 28 -12.81 1.48 -5.90
C MET A 28 -13.05 2.81 -5.17
N HIS A 29 -13.81 2.79 -4.08
CA HIS A 29 -14.20 3.99 -3.34
C HIS A 29 -13.82 3.95 -1.85
N ASN A 30 -13.31 2.81 -1.37
CA ASN A 30 -12.76 2.67 -0.03
C ASN A 30 -11.29 2.26 -0.13
N SER A 31 -10.41 3.03 0.49
CA SER A 31 -8.97 2.72 0.63
C SER A 31 -8.75 1.58 1.61
N SER A 32 -9.26 0.42 1.25
CA SER A 32 -9.37 -0.76 2.09
C SER A 32 -8.42 -1.89 1.72
N ARG A 33 -7.76 -1.70 0.57
CA ARG A 33 -6.82 -2.64 -0.02
C ARG A 33 -5.75 -1.84 -0.73
N TYR A 34 -4.51 -2.26 -0.59
CA TYR A 34 -3.38 -1.70 -1.31
C TYR A 34 -2.27 -2.73 -1.40
N CYS A 35 -1.28 -2.50 -2.26
CA CYS A 35 -0.08 -3.33 -2.30
C CYS A 35 1.19 -2.51 -2.45
N LEU A 36 2.29 -3.02 -1.88
CA LEU A 36 3.62 -2.49 -2.08
C LEU A 36 4.36 -3.40 -3.07
N VAL A 37 4.67 -2.86 -4.24
CA VAL A 37 5.41 -3.52 -5.31
C VAL A 37 6.87 -3.06 -5.24
N PRO A 38 7.79 -3.87 -4.68
CA PRO A 38 9.20 -3.50 -4.65
C PRO A 38 9.80 -3.51 -6.06
N ALA A 39 10.89 -2.77 -6.27
CA ALA A 39 11.63 -2.77 -7.52
C ALA A 39 12.20 -4.17 -7.87
N GLU A 40 12.49 -4.96 -6.83
CA GLU A 40 12.97 -6.33 -6.93
C GLU A 40 12.21 -7.20 -5.92
N GLY A 41 11.82 -8.41 -6.33
CA GLY A 41 11.12 -9.37 -5.46
C GLY A 41 9.61 -9.43 -5.68
N ARG A 42 8.90 -9.96 -4.68
CA ARG A 42 7.46 -10.23 -4.71
C ARG A 42 6.67 -9.19 -3.92
N VAL A 43 5.38 -9.05 -4.27
CA VAL A 43 4.50 -8.01 -3.75
C VAL A 43 4.07 -8.31 -2.31
N VAL A 44 3.98 -7.27 -1.47
CA VAL A 44 3.26 -7.33 -0.19
C VAL A 44 1.85 -6.77 -0.39
N VAL A 45 0.83 -7.57 -0.09
CA VAL A 45 -0.58 -7.17 -0.20
C VAL A 45 -1.11 -6.81 1.19
N PHE A 46 -1.79 -5.68 1.28
CA PHE A 46 -2.52 -5.27 2.46
C PHE A 46 -4.00 -5.37 2.15
N ASP A 47 -4.66 -6.34 2.76
CA ASP A 47 -6.03 -6.73 2.43
C ASP A 47 -6.99 -6.55 3.61
N PHE A 48 -8.29 -6.56 3.33
CA PHE A 48 -9.29 -6.53 4.40
C PHE A 48 -9.06 -7.69 5.39
N LEU A 49 -9.46 -7.51 6.65
CA LEU A 49 -9.20 -8.48 7.71
C LEU A 49 -9.64 -9.91 7.31
N GLN A 50 -8.82 -10.91 7.61
CA GLN A 50 -9.10 -12.34 7.37
C GLN A 50 -9.22 -12.75 5.88
N CYS A 51 -8.60 -11.99 4.97
CA CYS A 51 -8.64 -12.23 3.53
C CYS A 51 -7.34 -12.84 2.96
N GLU A 52 -6.43 -13.34 3.79
CA GLU A 52 -5.11 -13.83 3.38
C GLU A 52 -5.21 -14.98 2.34
N HIS A 53 -6.22 -15.84 2.53
CA HIS A 53 -6.55 -16.96 1.64
C HIS A 53 -6.80 -16.54 0.17
N LEU A 54 -7.15 -15.28 -0.09
CA LEU A 54 -7.42 -14.77 -1.44
C LEU A 54 -6.14 -14.55 -2.27
N SER A 55 -4.98 -14.46 -1.63
CA SER A 55 -3.69 -14.19 -2.29
C SER A 55 -2.60 -15.20 -2.01
N GLU A 56 -2.72 -16.02 -0.95
CA GLU A 56 -1.69 -16.95 -0.48
C GLU A 56 -1.13 -17.90 -1.56
N HIS A 57 -1.97 -18.32 -2.49
CA HIS A 57 -1.60 -19.26 -3.55
C HIS A 57 -0.94 -18.61 -4.78
N LEU A 58 -0.84 -17.26 -4.82
CA LEU A 58 -0.33 -16.55 -5.98
C LEU A 58 1.18 -16.35 -5.87
N PRO A 59 1.97 -16.80 -6.87
CA PRO A 59 3.43 -16.73 -6.81
C PRO A 59 3.98 -15.29 -6.89
N THR A 60 3.13 -14.32 -7.25
CA THR A 60 3.43 -12.90 -7.30
C THR A 60 3.41 -12.23 -5.92
N VAL A 61 2.80 -12.86 -4.92
CA VAL A 61 2.62 -12.30 -3.58
C VAL A 61 3.58 -12.99 -2.61
N GLU A 62 4.40 -12.22 -1.91
CA GLU A 62 5.29 -12.71 -0.85
C GLU A 62 4.50 -12.89 0.45
N GLU A 63 3.69 -11.89 0.77
CA GLU A 63 3.08 -11.74 2.08
C GLU A 63 1.73 -11.03 1.95
N SER A 64 0.75 -11.46 2.75
CA SER A 64 -0.52 -10.77 2.95
C SER A 64 -0.62 -10.28 4.38
N ARG A 65 -0.96 -9.00 4.54
CA ARG A 65 -1.15 -8.33 5.83
C ARG A 65 -2.55 -7.72 5.93
N PRO A 66 -3.09 -7.51 7.13
CA PRO A 66 -4.29 -6.69 7.31
C PRO A 66 -4.06 -5.22 6.91
N ALA A 67 -4.95 -4.67 6.10
CA ALA A 67 -4.94 -3.27 5.69
C ALA A 67 -5.31 -2.36 6.86
N ARG A 68 -4.57 -1.26 7.02
CA ARG A 68 -4.95 -0.14 7.88
C ARG A 68 -5.82 0.81 7.08
N MET A 69 -7.12 0.77 7.32
CA MET A 69 -8.09 1.55 6.56
C MET A 69 -8.22 2.96 7.13
N LEU A 70 -7.78 3.95 6.35
CA LEU A 70 -7.80 5.37 6.73
C LEU A 70 -9.17 6.04 6.49
N ILE A 71 -10.16 5.28 6.01
CA ILE A 71 -11.51 5.78 5.73
C ILE A 71 -12.22 6.18 7.02
N PHE A 72 -12.85 7.36 7.04
CA PHE A 72 -13.51 7.91 8.22
C PHE A 72 -14.58 6.98 8.79
N HIS A 73 -15.32 6.27 7.93
CA HIS A 73 -16.35 5.31 8.36
C HIS A 73 -15.79 4.21 9.28
N ILE A 74 -14.53 3.82 9.11
CA ILE A 74 -13.87 2.79 9.92
C ILE A 74 -13.05 3.42 11.05
N ALA A 75 -12.25 4.44 10.74
CA ALA A 75 -11.30 5.01 11.70
C ALA A 75 -11.96 5.98 12.69
N GLY A 76 -13.06 6.63 12.31
CA GLY A 76 -13.76 7.61 13.15
C GLY A 76 -12.81 8.65 13.76
N SER A 77 -12.88 8.82 15.08
CA SER A 77 -12.00 9.71 15.85
C SER A 77 -10.56 9.20 16.02
N ARG A 78 -10.29 7.93 15.69
CA ARG A 78 -8.97 7.29 15.84
C ARG A 78 -8.11 7.36 14.58
N ARG A 79 -8.51 8.20 13.61
CA ARG A 79 -7.81 8.32 12.33
C ARG A 79 -6.32 8.59 12.48
N ASP A 80 -5.92 9.43 13.43
CA ASP A 80 -4.51 9.78 13.66
C ASP A 80 -3.70 8.60 14.22
N GLU A 81 -4.28 7.80 15.12
CA GLU A 81 -3.66 6.57 15.64
C GLU A 81 -3.46 5.54 14.52
N VAL A 82 -4.50 5.36 13.68
CA VAL A 82 -4.45 4.44 12.53
C VAL A 82 -3.44 4.93 11.50
N MET A 83 -3.37 6.23 11.23
CA MET A 83 -2.39 6.84 10.33
C MET A 83 -0.96 6.61 10.82
N THR A 84 -0.72 6.82 12.11
CA THR A 84 0.60 6.63 12.73
C THR A 84 1.05 5.17 12.58
N THR A 85 0.14 4.23 12.84
CA THR A 85 0.43 2.79 12.71
C THR A 85 0.65 2.39 11.24
N TRP A 86 -0.18 2.90 10.33
CA TRP A 86 -0.08 2.67 8.90
C TRP A 86 1.26 3.15 8.33
N ALA A 87 1.70 4.36 8.70
CA ALA A 87 2.93 4.94 8.20
C ALA A 87 4.17 4.20 8.74
N ALA A 88 4.16 3.85 10.03
CA ALA A 88 5.24 3.07 10.64
C ALA A 88 5.37 1.68 10.01
N GLU A 89 4.26 0.98 9.79
CA GLU A 89 4.24 -0.35 9.17
C GLU A 89 4.75 -0.30 7.72
N LEU A 90 4.32 0.68 6.91
CA LEU A 90 4.83 0.83 5.55
C LEU A 90 6.31 1.18 5.51
N ALA A 91 6.78 2.09 6.39
CA ALA A 91 8.18 2.46 6.45
C ALA A 91 9.08 1.27 6.83
N GLU A 92 8.64 0.43 7.76
CA GLU A 92 9.32 -0.82 8.12
C GLU A 92 9.42 -1.76 6.91
N VAL A 93 8.31 -2.02 6.23
CA VAL A 93 8.29 -2.92 5.06
C VAL A 93 9.15 -2.36 3.92
N ILE A 94 9.13 -1.05 3.68
CA ILE A 94 9.99 -0.42 2.66
C ILE A 94 11.47 -0.59 3.02
N THR A 95 11.83 -0.34 4.28
CA THR A 95 13.22 -0.46 4.75
C THR A 95 13.75 -1.89 4.63
N ASP A 96 12.91 -2.88 4.94
CA ASP A 96 13.28 -4.30 4.89
C ASP A 96 13.35 -4.87 3.47
N ARG A 97 12.43 -4.44 2.58
CA ARG A 97 12.19 -5.13 1.30
C ARG A 97 12.58 -4.33 0.05
N CYS A 98 12.91 -3.06 0.18
CA CYS A 98 13.17 -2.19 -0.97
C CYS A 98 14.62 -1.68 -0.98
N PRO A 99 15.23 -1.46 -2.16
CA PRO A 99 16.62 -1.04 -2.26
C PRO A 99 16.86 0.41 -1.79
N ASN A 100 15.81 1.22 -1.72
CA ASN A 100 15.85 2.60 -1.24
C ASN A 100 14.45 3.07 -0.78
N HIS A 101 14.37 4.27 -0.23
CA HIS A 101 13.15 4.84 0.33
C HIS A 101 12.35 5.72 -0.65
N ARG A 102 12.62 5.62 -1.95
CA ARG A 102 11.90 6.38 -2.98
C ARG A 102 10.66 5.61 -3.40
N LEU A 103 9.49 6.12 -3.03
CA LEU A 103 8.21 5.48 -3.21
C LEU A 103 7.39 6.21 -4.27
N ALA A 104 6.95 5.49 -5.29
CA ALA A 104 5.94 6.00 -6.22
C ALA A 104 4.53 5.59 -5.76
N VAL A 105 3.54 6.47 -5.92
CA VAL A 105 2.16 6.19 -5.52
C VAL A 105 1.20 6.45 -6.68
N ASP A 106 0.18 5.61 -6.84
CA ASP A 106 -0.88 5.85 -7.83
C ASP A 106 -1.98 6.78 -7.30
N ARG A 107 -2.34 6.61 -6.02
CA ARG A 107 -3.32 7.41 -5.32
C ARG A 107 -2.90 7.55 -3.85
N LEU A 108 -2.67 8.78 -3.43
CA LEU A 108 -2.40 9.11 -2.03
C LEU A 108 -2.75 10.59 -1.79
N ASP A 109 -3.82 10.85 -1.04
CA ASP A 109 -4.34 12.21 -0.85
C ASP A 109 -3.89 12.81 0.50
N GLY A 110 -3.06 13.86 0.48
CA GLY A 110 -2.79 14.73 1.63
C GLY A 110 -2.07 14.06 2.81
N ASP A 111 -2.81 13.81 3.90
CA ASP A 111 -2.28 13.37 5.21
C ASP A 111 -1.38 12.12 5.18
N PRO A 112 -1.69 11.04 4.42
CA PRO A 112 -0.85 9.85 4.38
C PRO A 112 0.53 10.10 3.74
N ARG A 113 0.62 11.02 2.75
CA ARG A 113 1.90 11.39 2.15
C ARG A 113 2.83 11.99 3.21
N ARG A 114 2.33 12.95 3.98
CA ARG A 114 3.11 13.62 5.03
C ARG A 114 3.52 12.64 6.12
N ALA A 115 2.66 11.68 6.46
CA ALA A 115 2.98 10.66 7.43
C ALA A 115 4.15 9.79 6.98
N LEU A 116 4.20 9.37 5.70
CA LEU A 116 5.35 8.63 5.15
C LEU A 116 6.63 9.49 5.07
N GLU A 117 6.51 10.75 4.66
CA GLU A 117 7.65 11.69 4.61
C GLU A 117 8.27 11.90 6.00
N ALA A 118 7.47 11.87 7.08
CA ALA A 118 7.97 11.93 8.45
C ALA A 118 8.82 10.71 8.86
N HIS A 119 8.69 9.58 8.15
CA HIS A 119 9.52 8.39 8.28
C HIS A 119 10.70 8.35 7.29
N GLY A 120 10.96 9.44 6.55
CA GLY A 120 12.08 9.52 5.61
C GLY A 120 11.82 8.79 4.28
N ILE A 121 10.56 8.56 3.92
CA ILE A 121 10.15 8.02 2.62
C ILE A 121 9.94 9.18 1.64
N ASP A 122 10.64 9.15 0.50
CA ASP A 122 10.51 10.13 -0.58
C ASP A 122 9.36 9.75 -1.51
N VAL A 123 8.23 10.45 -1.39
CA VAL A 123 6.99 10.12 -2.09
C VAL A 123 6.82 10.94 -3.37
N SER A 124 6.68 10.23 -4.50
CA SER A 124 6.40 10.80 -5.82
C SER A 124 5.13 10.19 -6.43
N PHE A 125 4.41 10.94 -7.28
CA PHE A 125 3.27 10.35 -8.00
C PHE A 125 3.76 9.52 -9.18
N GLY A 126 3.17 8.33 -9.36
CA GLY A 126 3.60 7.36 -10.37
C GLY A 126 3.51 7.88 -11.82
N GLN A 127 2.65 8.86 -12.09
CA GLN A 127 2.53 9.52 -13.39
C GLN A 127 3.60 10.59 -13.64
N ASP A 128 4.22 11.11 -12.58
CA ASP A 128 5.29 12.12 -12.67
C ASP A 128 6.67 11.49 -12.85
N LEU A 129 6.74 10.16 -12.77
CA LEU A 129 7.95 9.44 -13.10
C LEU A 129 8.23 9.65 -14.60
N GLN A 130 9.26 10.44 -14.93
CA GLN A 130 9.88 10.57 -16.25
C GLN A 130 11.08 9.63 -16.39
#